data_AF-A0A3D0TJP0-F1
#
_entry.id   AF-A0A3D0TJP0-F1
#
_cell.length_a   1.000
_cell.length_b   1.000
_cell.length_c   1.000
_cell.angle_alpha   90.00
_cell.angle_beta   90.00
_cell.angle_gamma   90.00
#
_symmetry.space_group_name_H-M   'P 1'
#
loop_
_entity.id
_entity.type
_entity.pdbx_description
1 polymer ?
#
loop_
_entity_poly.entity_id
_entity_poly.type
_entity_poly.pdbx_seq_one_letter_code
_entity_poly.pdbx_strand_id
1 'polypeptide(L)'
;MSLNDLSATQAVDKIRKGEITSEELVQACLERIDQIDGEIEAWAYLNPDYALEQARKLDIIRQAGDPKGQLHGIPVGIKDIIDTAHVPTELGTPIHSGR
;
A
#
# COMPACT_ATOMS: atom_id res chain seq x y z
N MET A 1 -12.17 14.81 4.74
CA MET A 1 -11.46 13.59 5.18
C MET A 1 -10.67 13.11 3.98
N SER A 2 -9.38 12.87 4.17
CA SER A 2 -8.55 12.28 3.12
C SER A 2 -8.86 10.78 3.01
N LEU A 3 -8.56 10.16 1.87
CA LEU A 3 -8.80 8.73 1.68
C LEU A 3 -7.95 7.88 2.64
N ASN A 4 -6.77 8.35 3.04
CA ASN A 4 -5.91 7.68 4.02
C ASN A 4 -6.47 7.71 5.46
N ASP A 5 -7.55 8.46 5.73
CA ASP A 5 -8.21 8.50 7.04
C ASP A 5 -9.29 7.41 7.18
N LEU A 6 -9.62 6.73 6.09
CA LEU A 6 -10.60 5.64 6.09
C LEU A 6 -10.07 4.45 6.89
N SER A 7 -10.94 3.82 7.67
CA SER A 7 -10.63 2.48 8.17
C SER A 7 -10.50 1.50 6.99
N ALA A 8 -9.77 0.41 7.20
CA ALA A 8 -9.66 -0.65 6.18
C ALA A 8 -11.04 -1.16 5.73
N THR A 9 -12.00 -1.31 6.66
CA THR A 9 -13.36 -1.76 6.32
C THR A 9 -14.13 -0.73 5.49
N GLN A 10 -13.99 0.56 5.78
CA GLN A 10 -14.59 1.62 4.97
C GLN A 10 -13.98 1.66 3.57
N ALA A 11 -12.66 1.57 3.46
CA ALA A 11 -11.97 1.52 2.18
C ALA A 11 -12.38 0.31 1.34
N VAL A 12 -12.46 -0.89 1.94
CA VAL A 12 -12.95 -2.11 1.27
C VAL A 12 -14.34 -1.90 0.70
N ASP A 13 -15.28 -1.37 1.49
CA ASP A 13 -16.65 -1.16 1.05
C ASP A 13 -16.73 -0.15 -0.10
N LYS A 14 -15.95 0.94 -0.04
CA LYS A 14 -15.91 1.97 -1.08
C LYS A 14 -15.30 1.46 -2.38
N ILE A 15 -14.18 0.73 -2.32
CA ILE A 15 -13.54 0.12 -3.48
C ILE A 15 -14.48 -0.90 -4.13
N ARG A 16 -15.15 -1.75 -3.34
CA ARG A 16 -16.11 -2.74 -3.86
C ARG A 16 -17.27 -2.08 -4.61
N LYS A 17 -17.78 -0.97 -4.10
CA LYS A 17 -18.84 -0.17 -4.75
C LYS A 17 -18.35 0.64 -5.94
N GLY A 18 -17.02 0.74 -6.14
CA GLY A 18 -16.41 1.60 -7.16
C GLY A 18 -16.54 3.09 -6.85
N GLU A 19 -16.75 3.46 -5.58
CA GLU A 19 -16.80 4.87 -5.14
C GLU A 19 -15.41 5.52 -5.14
N ILE A 20 -14.37 4.71 -4.92
CA ILE A 20 -12.96 5.08 -5.04
C ILE A 20 -12.19 3.93 -5.70
N THR A 21 -10.99 4.20 -6.21
CA THR A 21 -10.06 3.19 -6.73
C THR A 21 -9.01 2.81 -5.69
N SER A 22 -8.36 1.66 -5.89
CA SER A 22 -7.17 1.27 -5.14
C SER A 22 -6.05 2.28 -5.35
N GLU A 23 -5.86 2.75 -6.59
CA GLU A 23 -4.85 3.75 -6.93
C GLU A 23 -5.06 5.07 -6.16
N GLU A 24 -6.29 5.58 -6.09
CA GLU A 24 -6.62 6.80 -5.35
C GLU A 24 -6.29 6.66 -3.85
N LEU A 25 -6.59 5.51 -3.26
CA LEU A 25 -6.28 5.23 -1.86
C LEU A 25 -4.77 5.14 -1.63
N VAL A 26 -4.03 4.43 -2.49
CA VAL A 26 -2.56 4.32 -2.41
C VAL A 26 -1.90 5.69 -2.57
N GLN A 27 -2.37 6.49 -3.53
CA GLN A 27 -1.88 7.85 -3.76
C GLN A 27 -2.05 8.71 -2.52
N ALA A 28 -3.23 8.69 -1.88
CA ALA A 28 -3.47 9.44 -0.64
C ALA A 28 -2.56 8.98 0.52
N CYS A 29 -2.28 7.68 0.62
CA CYS A 29 -1.32 7.17 1.62
C CYS A 29 0.10 7.65 1.34
N LEU A 30 0.56 7.61 0.09
CA LEU A 30 1.89 8.06 -0.30
C LEU A 30 2.08 9.57 -0.06
N GLU A 31 1.07 10.38 -0.37
CA GLU A 31 1.08 11.82 -0.06
C GLU A 31 1.21 12.08 1.44
N ARG A 32 0.54 11.26 2.27
CA ARG A 32 0.66 11.38 3.72
C ARG A 32 2.05 11.00 4.22
N ILE A 33 2.66 9.96 3.64
CA ILE A 33 4.01 9.50 3.97
C ILE A 33 5.02 10.60 3.62
N ASP A 34 4.96 11.15 2.40
CA ASP A 34 5.84 12.23 1.93
C ASP A 34 5.83 13.45 2.88
N GLN A 35 4.65 13.77 3.41
CA GLN A 35 4.48 14.92 4.30
C GLN A 35 5.07 14.75 5.72
N ILE A 36 5.30 13.52 6.21
CA ILE A 36 5.61 13.32 7.64
C ILE A 36 6.71 12.31 7.94
N ASP A 37 7.04 11.41 7.01
CA ASP A 37 7.99 10.35 7.32
C ASP A 37 9.43 10.85 7.41
N GLY A 38 9.71 12.07 6.94
CA GLY A 38 10.96 12.75 7.24
C GLY A 38 11.16 13.07 8.72
N GLU A 39 10.10 13.05 9.54
CA GLU A 39 10.17 13.23 11.00
C GLU A 39 9.96 11.92 11.76
N ILE A 40 9.10 11.02 11.26
CA ILE A 40 8.75 9.77 11.94
C ILE A 40 9.75 8.65 11.63
N GLU A 41 10.32 8.65 10.41
CA GLU A 41 11.23 7.62 9.92
C GLU A 41 10.66 6.20 10.05
N ALA A 42 9.40 6.01 9.67
CA ALA A 42 8.70 4.74 9.84
C ALA A 42 9.07 3.68 8.79
N TRP A 43 9.50 4.09 7.58
CA TRP A 43 9.71 3.17 6.45
C TRP A 43 11.20 2.84 6.26
N ALA A 44 11.56 1.57 6.43
CA ALA A 44 12.91 1.07 6.09
C ALA A 44 13.12 0.98 4.57
N TYR A 45 12.06 0.68 3.83
CA TYR A 45 12.03 0.65 2.37
C TYR A 45 10.64 1.08 1.89
N LEU A 46 10.61 1.92 0.85
CA LEU A 46 9.38 2.35 0.20
C LEU A 46 9.61 2.47 -1.32
N ASN A 47 8.71 1.89 -2.11
CA ASN A 47 8.71 2.02 -3.57
C ASN A 47 7.32 2.51 -4.04
N PRO A 48 7.14 3.84 -4.21
CA PRO A 48 5.86 4.43 -4.60
C PRO A 48 5.35 3.92 -5.95
N ASP A 49 6.22 3.83 -6.95
CA ASP A 49 5.86 3.41 -8.31
C ASP A 49 5.34 1.97 -8.32
N TYR A 50 6.02 1.08 -7.59
CA TYR A 50 5.57 -0.30 -7.45
C TYR A 50 4.20 -0.39 -6.77
N ALA A 51 3.98 0.36 -5.69
CA ALA A 51 2.70 0.37 -4.99
C ALA A 51 1.55 0.84 -5.89
N LEU A 52 1.76 1.92 -6.66
CA LEU A 52 0.78 2.44 -7.62
C LEU A 52 0.53 1.47 -8.78
N GLU A 53 1.57 0.80 -9.29
CA GLU A 53 1.42 -0.22 -10.33
C GLU A 53 0.54 -1.39 -9.85
N GLN A 54 0.75 -1.88 -8.62
CA GLN A 54 -0.08 -2.94 -8.05
C GLN A 54 -1.53 -2.49 -7.86
N ALA A 55 -1.73 -1.25 -7.39
CA ALA A 55 -3.06 -0.67 -7.20
C ALA A 55 -3.85 -0.62 -8.51
N ARG A 56 -3.25 -0.08 -9.58
CA ARG A 56 -3.84 -0.05 -10.93
C ARG A 56 -4.21 -1.43 -11.44
N LYS A 57 -3.34 -2.43 -11.24
CA LYS A 57 -3.62 -3.82 -11.63
C LYS A 57 -4.85 -4.36 -10.90
N LEU A 58 -4.98 -4.09 -9.60
CA LEU A 58 -6.14 -4.50 -8.82
C LEU A 58 -7.42 -3.78 -9.28
N ASP A 59 -7.34 -2.50 -9.62
CA ASP A 59 -8.48 -1.77 -10.19
C ASP A 59 -8.97 -2.37 -11.51
N ILE A 60 -8.06 -2.75 -12.41
CA ILE A 60 -8.39 -3.45 -13.67
C ILE A 60 -9.08 -4.79 -13.36
N ILE A 61 -8.53 -5.57 -12.44
CA ILE A 61 -9.09 -6.87 -12.01
C ILE A 61 -10.50 -6.70 -11.42
N ARG A 62 -10.71 -5.68 -10.58
CA ARG A 62 -12.03 -5.36 -10.01
C ARG A 62 -13.03 -5.01 -11.11
N GLN A 63 -12.64 -4.17 -12.06
CA GLN A 63 -13.49 -3.76 -13.18
C GLN A 63 -13.87 -4.94 -14.08
N ALA A 64 -12.99 -5.94 -14.20
CA ALA A 64 -13.28 -7.20 -14.89
C ALA A 64 -14.21 -8.16 -14.09
N GLY A 65 -14.62 -7.78 -12.87
CA GLY A 65 -15.51 -8.59 -12.04
C GLY A 65 -14.84 -9.72 -11.26
N ASP A 66 -13.51 -9.69 -11.09
CA ASP A 66 -12.73 -10.78 -10.47
C ASP A 66 -11.92 -10.34 -9.22
N PRO A 67 -12.56 -9.78 -8.17
CA PRO A 67 -11.83 -9.31 -7.00
C PRO A 67 -11.11 -10.47 -6.28
N LYS A 68 -9.83 -10.26 -5.93
CA LYS A 68 -8.92 -11.29 -5.39
C LYS A 68 -9.12 -11.68 -3.92
N GLY A 69 -10.14 -11.15 -3.25
CA GLY A 69 -10.44 -11.50 -1.85
C GLY A 69 -10.93 -10.33 -1.00
N GLN A 70 -10.97 -10.54 0.32
CA GLN A 70 -11.58 -9.59 1.25
C GLN A 70 -10.86 -8.24 1.32
N LEU A 71 -9.54 -8.22 1.16
CA LEU A 71 -8.68 -7.04 1.20
C LEU A 71 -8.27 -6.54 -0.19
N HIS A 72 -9.03 -6.89 -1.23
CA HIS A 72 -8.72 -6.46 -2.60
C HIS A 72 -8.60 -4.93 -2.70
N GLY A 73 -7.44 -4.46 -3.15
CA GLY A 73 -7.14 -3.04 -3.35
C GLY A 73 -6.70 -2.26 -2.10
N ILE A 74 -6.53 -2.92 -0.95
CA ILE A 74 -6.15 -2.27 0.30
C ILE A 74 -4.61 -2.23 0.46
N PRO A 75 -3.99 -1.04 0.63
CA PRO A 75 -2.58 -0.95 0.93
C PRO A 75 -2.25 -1.47 2.33
N VAL A 76 -1.07 -2.05 2.48
CA VAL A 76 -0.52 -2.52 3.75
C VAL A 76 0.95 -2.13 3.87
N GLY A 77 1.35 -1.72 5.07
CA GLY A 77 2.77 -1.63 5.45
C GLY A 77 3.22 -2.93 6.10
N ILE A 78 4.39 -3.42 5.72
CA ILE A 78 4.95 -4.67 6.24
C ILE A 78 6.20 -4.35 7.05
N LYS A 79 6.33 -4.95 8.23
CA LYS A 79 7.51 -4.77 9.07
C LYS A 79 8.71 -5.45 8.41
N ASP A 80 9.86 -4.78 8.38
CA ASP A 80 11.13 -5.23 7.77
C ASP A 80 11.80 -6.46 8.44
N ILE A 81 11.03 -7.22 9.23
CA ILE A 81 11.43 -8.53 9.76
C ILE A 81 10.62 -9.68 9.13
N ILE A 82 9.78 -9.36 8.14
CA ILE A 82 8.92 -10.29 7.42
C ILE A 82 9.41 -10.32 5.98
N ASP A 83 9.95 -11.47 5.56
CA ASP A 83 10.46 -11.66 4.20
C ASP A 83 9.36 -11.31 3.17
N THR A 84 9.63 -10.32 2.33
CA THR A 84 8.71 -9.84 1.30
C THR A 84 9.34 -10.05 -0.07
N ALA A 85 8.71 -10.86 -0.92
CA ALA A 85 9.29 -11.19 -2.22
C ALA A 85 9.56 -9.93 -3.06
N HIS A 86 10.77 -9.86 -3.64
CA HIS A 86 11.22 -8.76 -4.51
C HIS A 86 11.41 -7.39 -3.83
N VAL A 87 11.34 -7.33 -2.50
CA VAL A 87 11.58 -6.14 -1.68
C VAL A 87 12.69 -6.48 -0.67
N PRO A 88 13.66 -5.57 -0.41
CA PRO A 88 14.68 -5.83 0.58
C PRO A 88 14.09 -6.15 1.95
N THR A 89 14.73 -7.07 2.69
CA THR A 89 14.37 -7.37 4.08
C THR A 89 15.62 -7.35 4.96
N GLU A 90 15.90 -6.18 5.56
CA GLU A 90 17.18 -5.86 6.20
C GLU A 90 17.19 -6.06 7.72
N LEU A 91 16.07 -6.50 8.31
CA LEU A 91 15.92 -6.83 9.72
C LEU A 91 16.32 -5.68 10.67
N GLY A 92 16.27 -4.44 10.20
CA GLY A 92 16.72 -3.27 10.96
C GLY A 92 18.21 -3.29 11.35
N THR A 93 19.08 -3.96 10.58
CA THR A 93 20.52 -4.01 10.83
C THR A 93 21.36 -3.90 9.55
N PRO A 94 22.46 -3.13 9.56
CA PRO A 94 23.31 -2.95 8.38
C PRO A 94 23.99 -4.25 7.90
N ILE A 95 24.04 -5.29 8.74
CA ILE A 95 24.57 -6.62 8.37
C ILE A 95 23.76 -7.24 7.22
N HIS A 96 22.48 -6.91 7.10
CA HIS A 96 21.58 -7.46 6.10
C HIS A 96 21.22 -6.45 5.00
N SER A 97 22.03 -5.39 4.81
CA SER A 97 21.75 -4.41 3.76
C SER A 97 21.73 -5.06 2.38
N GLY A 98 20.66 -4.81 1.61
CA GLY A 98 20.42 -5.37 0.29
C GLY A 98 20.00 -6.83 0.24
N ARG A 99 19.69 -7.46 1.39
CA ARG A 99 19.15 -8.82 1.48
C ARG A 99 17.76 -8.94 0.85
#